data_AF-A0A3R9XPD6-F1
#
_entry.id   AF-A0A3R9XPD6-F1
#
_cell.length_a   1.000
_cell.length_b   1.000
_cell.length_c   1.000
_cell.angle_alpha   90.00
_cell.angle_beta   90.00
_cell.angle_gamma   90.00
#
_symmetry.space_group_name_H-M   'P 1'
#
loop_
_entity.id
_entity.type
_entity.pdbx_description
1 polymer ?
#
loop_
_entity_poly.entity_id
_entity_poly.type
_entity_poly.pdbx_seq_one_letter_code
_entity_poly.pdbx_strand_id
1 'polypeptide(L)'
;MPRIRNWKDLAFYRPTKRTEYVHIDALFGEPGRNVIDFDLIESQFRHLMRVAVSVREGAISSTLLLRRLRAGSRKNATYTAFREVGRVMRTVQLLRYLSDAPLRRRVTAATNKVEAFNGFSQWIGFGNGGVITDNDPVEQEKTAKFNALLTNAVIFHNALDIAEIVRQLQEEGHVIDSEDLAHISPYLTEHIRRFGEYSTHELGIQPEAYDPKLNVDFTQLRGHEPAASGFDTAA
;
A
#
# COMPACT_ATOMS: atom_id res chain seq x y z
N MET A 1 -1.61 -0.57 6.19
CA MET A 1 -3.08 -0.35 6.27
C MET A 1 -3.47 0.64 5.17
N PRO A 2 -4.46 0.33 4.31
CA PRO A 2 -4.89 1.24 3.25
C PRO A 2 -5.70 2.42 3.79
N ARG A 3 -5.74 3.54 3.06
CA ARG A 3 -6.61 4.70 3.37
C ARG A 3 -8.07 4.25 3.40
N ILE A 4 -8.76 4.58 4.49
CA ILE A 4 -10.17 4.25 4.66
C ILE A 4 -11.01 5.44 4.21
N ARG A 5 -11.56 5.33 3.00
CA ARG A 5 -12.53 6.30 2.46
C ARG A 5 -13.92 6.03 3.05
N ASN A 6 -14.72 7.07 3.20
CA ASN A 6 -16.13 7.01 3.64
C ASN A 6 -16.32 6.14 4.90
N TRP A 7 -15.47 6.33 5.91
CA TRP A 7 -15.51 5.52 7.13
C TRP A 7 -16.87 5.57 7.85
N LYS A 8 -17.65 6.63 7.62
CA LYS A 8 -19.02 6.81 8.15
C LYS A 8 -20.01 5.75 7.63
N ASP A 9 -19.76 5.19 6.45
CA ASP A 9 -20.62 4.18 5.81
C ASP A 9 -20.20 2.75 6.20
N LEU A 10 -19.15 2.60 7.01
CA LEU A 10 -18.62 1.29 7.39
C LEU A 10 -19.26 0.80 8.67
N ALA A 11 -19.61 -0.49 8.69
CA ALA A 11 -20.16 -1.12 9.88
C ALA A 11 -19.09 -1.32 10.97
N PHE A 12 -19.39 -0.82 12.17
CA PHE A 12 -18.68 -1.12 13.41
C PHE A 12 -19.48 -2.14 14.21
N TYR A 13 -18.78 -3.05 14.90
CA TYR A 13 -19.43 -4.11 15.64
C TYR A 13 -19.23 -4.00 17.15
N ARG A 14 -20.30 -4.23 17.91
CA ARG A 14 -20.29 -4.20 19.38
C ARG A 14 -19.91 -5.58 19.92
N PRO A 15 -19.27 -5.63 21.10
CA PRO A 15 -18.97 -6.91 21.71
C PRO A 15 -20.21 -7.59 22.30
N THR A 16 -21.18 -6.80 22.78
CA THR A 16 -22.46 -7.32 23.28
C THR A 16 -23.62 -6.42 22.85
N LYS A 17 -24.85 -6.93 22.93
CA LYS A 17 -26.09 -6.17 22.64
C LYS A 17 -26.33 -5.01 23.59
N ARG A 18 -25.77 -5.05 24.81
CA ARG A 18 -26.00 -4.06 25.88
C ARG A 18 -24.91 -3.00 25.95
N THR A 19 -23.84 -3.14 25.17
CA THR A 19 -22.72 -2.20 25.20
C THR A 19 -23.13 -0.92 24.50
N GLU A 20 -23.11 0.20 25.22
CA GLU A 20 -23.33 1.54 24.71
C GLU A 20 -22.08 2.39 24.91
N TYR A 21 -21.79 3.28 23.96
CA TYR A 21 -20.59 4.13 24.00
C TYR A 21 -20.94 5.61 23.99
N VAL A 22 -20.42 6.35 24.97
CA VAL A 22 -20.60 7.81 25.01
C VAL A 22 -19.91 8.44 23.80
N HIS A 23 -20.62 9.34 23.10
CA HIS A 23 -20.17 10.11 21.93
C HIS A 23 -19.95 9.36 20.60
N ILE A 24 -19.79 8.03 20.61
CA ILE A 24 -19.51 7.25 19.39
C ILE A 24 -20.55 6.17 19.08
N ASP A 25 -21.66 6.12 19.83
CA ASP A 25 -22.69 5.10 19.69
C ASP A 25 -23.25 5.00 18.26
N ALA A 26 -23.41 6.15 17.61
CA ALA A 26 -23.90 6.27 16.24
C ALA A 26 -23.05 5.50 15.20
N LEU A 27 -21.78 5.20 15.50
CA LEU A 27 -20.90 4.43 14.61
C LEU A 27 -21.33 2.96 14.49
N PHE A 28 -21.98 2.41 15.51
CA PHE A 28 -22.30 0.99 15.60
C PHE A 28 -23.70 0.67 15.04
N GLY A 29 -24.42 1.69 14.55
CA GLY A 29 -25.80 1.56 14.08
C GLY A 29 -26.81 1.39 15.21
N GLU A 30 -27.99 0.88 14.87
CA GLU A 30 -29.11 0.68 15.81
C GLU A 30 -28.72 -0.25 16.98
N PRO A 31 -29.18 0.04 18.21
CA PRO A 31 -28.97 -0.83 19.37
C PRO A 31 -29.39 -2.28 19.09
N GLY A 32 -28.55 -3.23 19.50
CA GLY A 32 -28.78 -4.67 19.30
C GLY A 32 -28.44 -5.21 17.90
N ARG A 33 -28.07 -4.36 16.93
CA ARG A 33 -27.50 -4.77 15.63
C ARG A 33 -25.97 -4.75 15.67
N ASN A 34 -25.35 -5.38 14.67
CA ASN A 34 -23.89 -5.47 14.53
C ASN A 34 -23.19 -5.98 15.80
N VAL A 35 -23.69 -7.06 16.39
CA VAL A 35 -23.07 -7.69 17.56
C VAL A 35 -22.23 -8.88 17.12
N ILE A 36 -21.01 -8.97 17.67
CA ILE A 36 -20.09 -10.08 17.42
C ILE A 36 -20.57 -11.31 18.18
N ASP A 37 -20.60 -12.45 17.50
CA ASP A 37 -20.88 -13.74 18.13
C ASP A 37 -19.58 -14.35 18.69
N PHE A 38 -19.25 -14.00 19.93
CA PHE A 38 -18.06 -14.52 20.62
C PHE A 38 -18.18 -15.99 20.97
N ASP A 39 -19.40 -16.48 21.25
CA ASP A 39 -19.66 -17.90 21.55
C ASP A 39 -19.34 -18.77 20.32
N LEU A 40 -19.67 -18.29 19.12
CA LEU A 40 -19.28 -18.93 17.87
C LEU A 40 -17.76 -18.95 17.67
N ILE A 41 -17.07 -17.85 17.99
CA ILE A 41 -15.60 -17.79 17.91
C ILE A 41 -14.98 -18.81 18.88
N GLU A 42 -15.47 -18.86 20.12
CA GLU A 42 -14.98 -19.77 21.15
C GLU A 42 -15.23 -21.24 20.76
N SER A 43 -16.45 -21.58 20.34
CA SER A 43 -16.80 -22.94 19.93
C SER A 43 -16.00 -23.45 18.73
N GLN A 44 -15.53 -22.55 17.85
CA GLN A 44 -14.72 -22.88 16.67
C GLN A 44 -13.22 -22.61 16.86
N PHE A 45 -12.77 -22.16 18.03
CA PHE A 45 -11.41 -21.69 18.26
C PHE A 45 -10.33 -22.70 17.82
N ARG A 46 -10.51 -23.99 18.17
CA ARG A 46 -9.59 -25.07 17.77
C ARG A 46 -9.48 -25.20 16.24
N HIS A 47 -10.59 -25.04 15.52
CA HIS A 47 -10.59 -25.10 14.06
C HIS A 47 -9.92 -23.87 13.44
N LEU A 48 -10.14 -22.68 13.99
CA LEU A 48 -9.47 -21.45 13.58
C LEU A 48 -7.95 -21.58 13.74
N MET A 49 -7.48 -22.08 14.90
CA MET A 49 -6.07 -22.30 15.17
C MET A 49 -5.44 -23.34 14.27
N ARG A 50 -6.15 -24.45 14.01
CA ARG A 50 -5.66 -25.46 13.06
C ARG A 50 -5.43 -24.85 11.67
N VAL A 51 -6.35 -24.02 11.20
CA VAL A 51 -6.20 -23.33 9.91
C VAL A 51 -5.04 -22.34 9.95
N ALA A 52 -4.93 -21.52 11.00
CA ALA A 52 -3.84 -20.54 11.14
C ALA A 52 -2.46 -21.22 11.16
N VAL A 53 -2.30 -22.29 11.92
CA VAL A 53 -1.06 -23.10 11.96
C VAL A 53 -0.80 -23.74 10.59
N SER A 54 -1.82 -24.32 9.95
CA SER A 54 -1.64 -24.93 8.62
C SER A 54 -1.19 -23.94 7.55
N VAL A 55 -1.63 -22.68 7.65
CA VAL A 55 -1.17 -21.59 6.76
C VAL A 55 0.27 -21.20 7.10
N ARG A 56 0.60 -21.03 8.39
CA ARG A 56 1.94 -20.70 8.84
C ARG A 56 2.98 -21.74 8.40
N GLU A 57 2.65 -23.02 8.55
CA GLU A 57 3.53 -24.14 8.16
C GLU A 57 3.55 -24.41 6.63
N GLY A 58 2.84 -23.60 5.83
CA GLY A 58 2.78 -23.79 4.37
C GLY A 58 2.08 -25.08 3.92
N ALA A 59 1.39 -25.77 4.83
CA ALA A 59 0.75 -27.06 4.56
C ALA A 59 -0.44 -26.97 3.60
N ILE A 60 -1.02 -25.77 3.42
CA ILE A 60 -2.15 -25.52 2.50
C ILE A 60 -1.91 -24.19 1.78
N SER A 61 -2.10 -24.16 0.46
CA SER A 61 -2.03 -22.91 -0.31
C SER A 61 -3.21 -21.98 0.01
N SER A 62 -2.95 -20.67 0.02
CA SER A 62 -3.97 -19.64 0.31
C SER A 62 -5.18 -19.74 -0.63
N THR A 63 -4.95 -20.07 -1.90
CA THR A 63 -6.02 -20.24 -2.90
C THR A 63 -6.92 -21.44 -2.59
N LEU A 64 -6.33 -22.57 -2.20
CA LEU A 64 -7.08 -23.77 -1.83
C LEU A 64 -7.88 -23.56 -0.54
N LEU A 65 -7.28 -22.89 0.45
CA LEU A 65 -7.94 -22.55 1.71
C LEU A 65 -9.17 -21.67 1.47
N LEU A 66 -9.02 -20.59 0.71
CA LEU A 66 -10.13 -19.69 0.39
C LEU A 66 -11.24 -20.42 -0.37
N ARG A 67 -10.88 -21.26 -1.35
CA ARG A 67 -11.85 -22.08 -2.09
C ARG A 67 -12.62 -23.01 -1.16
N ARG A 68 -11.94 -23.67 -0.22
CA ARG A 68 -12.54 -24.61 0.73
C ARG A 68 -13.43 -23.93 1.77
N LEU A 69 -13.00 -22.78 2.28
CA LEU A 69 -13.81 -21.99 3.22
C LEU A 69 -15.05 -21.41 2.55
N ARG A 70 -14.94 -21.01 1.29
CA ARG A 70 -16.07 -20.46 0.50
C ARG A 70 -17.05 -21.53 0.05
N ALA A 71 -16.57 -22.74 -0.25
CA ALA A 71 -17.40 -23.89 -0.59
C ALA A 71 -18.32 -24.23 0.60
N GLY A 72 -19.63 -24.08 0.42
CA GLY A 72 -20.60 -24.29 1.49
C GLY A 72 -20.58 -23.21 2.59
N SER A 73 -20.10 -22.00 2.30
CA SER A 73 -19.96 -20.87 3.24
C SER A 73 -21.16 -20.60 4.16
N ARG A 74 -22.40 -20.86 3.70
CA ARG A 74 -23.62 -20.69 4.54
C ARG A 74 -23.80 -21.79 5.60
N LYS A 75 -23.16 -22.95 5.43
CA LYS A 75 -23.22 -24.11 6.35
C LYS A 75 -21.90 -24.36 7.08
N ASN A 76 -20.84 -23.62 6.74
CA ASN A 76 -19.51 -23.80 7.31
C ASN A 76 -19.37 -22.92 8.57
N ALA A 77 -19.47 -23.54 9.75
CA ALA A 77 -19.32 -22.87 11.04
C ALA A 77 -17.94 -22.22 11.19
N THR A 78 -16.88 -22.88 10.73
CA THR A 78 -15.51 -22.34 10.78
C THR A 78 -15.36 -21.10 9.91
N TYR A 79 -15.94 -21.08 8.71
CA TYR A 79 -15.96 -19.88 7.87
C TYR A 79 -16.72 -18.73 8.54
N THR A 80 -17.86 -19.03 9.18
CA THR A 80 -18.65 -18.02 9.89
C THR A 80 -17.89 -17.46 11.09
N ALA A 81 -17.21 -18.31 11.87
CA ALA A 81 -16.32 -17.88 12.95
C ALA A 81 -15.17 -17.00 12.45
N PHE A 82 -14.53 -17.34 11.30
CA PHE A 82 -13.53 -16.47 10.67
C PHE A 82 -14.10 -15.10 10.28
N ARG A 83 -15.37 -15.03 9.85
CA ARG A 83 -16.03 -13.75 9.58
C ARG A 83 -16.23 -12.93 10.86
N GLU A 84 -16.62 -13.55 11.98
CA GLU A 84 -16.75 -12.86 13.26
C GLU A 84 -15.41 -12.31 13.75
N VAL A 85 -14.33 -13.10 13.67
CA VAL A 85 -12.96 -12.62 13.94
C VAL A 85 -12.59 -11.45 13.01
N GLY A 86 -12.93 -11.55 11.72
CA GLY A 86 -12.74 -10.46 10.76
C GLY A 86 -13.48 -9.17 11.14
N ARG A 87 -14.70 -9.29 11.69
CA ARG A 87 -15.48 -8.15 12.19
C ARG A 87 -14.84 -7.49 13.41
N VAL A 88 -14.30 -8.29 14.34
CA VAL A 88 -13.52 -7.79 15.49
C VAL A 88 -12.32 -6.98 14.99
N MET A 89 -11.47 -7.59 14.16
CA MET A 89 -10.25 -6.96 13.65
C MET A 89 -10.56 -5.70 12.85
N ARG A 90 -11.58 -5.74 11.99
CA ARG A 90 -12.04 -4.58 11.23
C ARG A 90 -12.49 -3.45 12.16
N THR A 91 -13.29 -3.73 13.18
CA THR A 91 -13.80 -2.72 14.12
C THR A 91 -12.66 -2.06 14.89
N VAL A 92 -11.75 -2.86 15.46
CA VAL A 92 -10.56 -2.36 16.17
C VAL A 92 -9.71 -1.49 15.24
N GLN A 93 -9.49 -1.95 14.01
CA GLN A 93 -8.67 -1.24 13.05
C GLN A 93 -9.30 0.09 12.61
N LEU A 94 -10.62 0.13 12.43
CA LEU A 94 -11.36 1.35 12.13
C LEU A 94 -11.31 2.35 13.29
N LEU A 95 -11.53 1.89 14.52
CA LEU A 95 -11.46 2.73 15.71
C LEU A 95 -10.04 3.30 15.92
N ARG A 96 -9.01 2.48 15.68
CA ARG A 96 -7.61 2.94 15.71
C ARG A 96 -7.35 4.01 14.65
N TYR A 97 -7.86 3.81 13.43
CA TYR A 97 -7.73 4.81 12.37
C TYR A 97 -8.43 6.13 12.73
N LEU A 98 -9.59 6.09 13.39
CA LEU A 98 -10.32 7.29 13.80
C LEU A 98 -9.69 8.02 14.99
N SER A 99 -9.08 7.30 15.92
CA SER A 99 -8.46 7.89 17.11
C SER A 99 -7.04 8.39 16.88
N ASP A 100 -6.24 7.72 16.05
CA ASP A 100 -4.81 8.00 15.87
C ASP A 100 -4.57 8.91 14.65
N ALA A 101 -4.43 10.22 14.90
CA ALA A 101 -4.12 11.19 13.84
C ALA A 101 -2.74 10.97 13.18
N PRO A 102 -1.64 10.70 13.91
CA PRO A 102 -0.37 10.30 13.31
C PRO A 102 -0.47 9.07 12.38
N LEU A 103 -1.24 8.03 12.77
CA LEU A 103 -1.49 6.88 11.91
C LEU A 103 -2.19 7.29 10.62
N ARG A 104 -3.23 8.13 10.69
CA ARG A 104 -3.93 8.61 9.47
C ARG A 104 -2.99 9.36 8.54
N ARG A 105 -2.14 10.24 9.06
CA ARG A 105 -1.15 10.97 8.24
C ARG A 105 -0.22 10.00 7.52
N ARG A 106 0.33 9.01 8.23
CA ARG A 106 1.20 7.98 7.63
C ARG A 106 0.49 7.16 6.56
N VAL A 107 -0.73 6.71 6.82
CA VAL A 107 -1.54 5.96 5.85
C VAL A 107 -1.82 6.80 4.60
N THR A 108 -2.17 8.08 4.77
CA THR A 108 -2.40 8.99 3.64
C THR A 108 -1.11 9.26 2.85
N ALA A 109 0.01 9.51 3.52
CA ALA A 109 1.31 9.72 2.86
C ALA A 109 1.72 8.49 2.03
N ALA A 110 1.62 7.29 2.60
CA ALA A 110 1.90 6.04 1.88
C ALA A 110 0.95 5.85 0.69
N THR A 111 -0.33 6.18 0.85
CA THR A 111 -1.32 6.10 -0.24
C THR A 111 -0.99 7.09 -1.35
N ASN A 112 -0.68 8.35 -1.01
CA ASN A 112 -0.31 9.38 -1.97
C ASN A 112 0.94 8.97 -2.78
N LYS A 113 1.93 8.34 -2.15
CA LYS A 113 3.12 7.82 -2.83
C LYS A 113 2.76 6.78 -3.90
N VAL A 114 1.90 5.82 -3.54
CA VAL A 114 1.43 4.78 -4.48
C VAL A 114 0.54 5.37 -5.57
N GLU A 115 -0.36 6.30 -5.24
CA GLU A 115 -1.22 6.98 -6.21
C GLU A 115 -0.39 7.81 -7.21
N ALA A 116 0.63 8.54 -6.74
CA ALA A 116 1.53 9.31 -7.58
C ALA A 116 2.37 8.41 -8.50
N PHE A 117 2.91 7.29 -7.99
CA PHE A 117 3.59 6.30 -8.81
C PHE A 117 2.67 5.71 -9.88
N ASN A 118 1.44 5.32 -9.52
CA ASN A 118 0.49 4.75 -10.47
C ASN A 118 0.10 5.77 -11.55
N GLY A 119 -0.13 7.04 -11.16
CA GLY A 119 -0.41 8.12 -12.10
C GLY A 119 0.76 8.36 -13.06
N PHE A 120 1.99 8.34 -12.54
CA PHE A 120 3.20 8.45 -13.35
C PHE A 120 3.39 7.26 -14.29
N SER A 121 3.21 6.03 -13.81
CA SER A 121 3.31 4.82 -14.62
C SER A 121 2.23 4.76 -15.72
N GLN A 122 1.03 5.24 -15.43
CA GLN A 122 -0.03 5.39 -16.44
C GLN A 122 0.32 6.47 -17.47
N TRP A 123 0.93 7.58 -17.04
CA TRP A 123 1.39 8.65 -17.92
C TRP A 123 2.51 8.19 -18.87
N ILE A 124 3.40 7.31 -18.40
CA ILE A 124 4.44 6.62 -19.20
C ILE A 124 3.82 5.61 -20.17
N GLY A 125 2.83 4.84 -19.72
CA GLY A 125 2.09 3.87 -20.54
C GLY A 125 1.07 4.52 -21.50
N PHE A 126 1.43 5.63 -22.16
CA PHE A 126 0.52 6.45 -22.98
C PHE A 126 0.00 5.76 -24.25
N GLY A 127 0.63 4.66 -24.67
CA GLY A 127 0.19 3.86 -25.82
C GLY A 127 -1.22 3.30 -25.62
N ASN A 128 -2.10 3.53 -26.60
CA ASN A 128 -3.49 3.03 -26.63
C ASN A 128 -4.35 3.41 -25.40
N GLY A 129 -4.04 4.54 -24.74
CA GLY A 129 -4.78 5.01 -23.56
C GLY A 129 -4.67 4.11 -22.32
N GLY A 130 -3.64 3.24 -22.27
CA GLY A 130 -3.46 2.28 -21.18
C GLY A 130 -4.34 1.04 -21.27
N VAL A 131 -5.08 0.85 -22.38
CA VAL A 131 -5.90 -0.34 -22.61
C VAL A 131 -5.05 -1.40 -23.30
N ILE A 132 -4.79 -2.49 -22.59
CA ILE A 132 -4.19 -3.68 -23.19
C ILE A 132 -5.26 -4.28 -24.10
N THR A 133 -5.09 -4.09 -25.42
CA THR A 133 -6.06 -4.51 -26.44
C THR A 133 -6.17 -6.03 -26.56
N ASP A 134 -5.15 -6.74 -26.09
CA ASP A 134 -5.06 -8.19 -26.18
C ASP A 134 -5.61 -8.86 -24.92
N ASN A 135 -6.46 -9.87 -25.12
CA ASN A 135 -6.98 -10.73 -24.05
C ASN A 135 -6.06 -11.95 -23.80
N ASP A 136 -4.82 -11.90 -24.30
CA ASP A 136 -3.76 -12.84 -23.97
C ASP A 136 -3.07 -12.46 -22.64
N PRO A 137 -3.14 -13.32 -21.60
CA PRO A 137 -2.44 -13.10 -20.34
C PRO A 137 -0.93 -12.88 -20.49
N VAL A 138 -0.28 -13.52 -21.47
CA VAL A 138 1.17 -13.42 -21.70
C VAL A 138 1.55 -12.03 -22.20
N GLU A 139 0.78 -11.48 -23.15
CA GLU A 139 1.01 -10.12 -23.66
C GLU A 139 0.67 -9.05 -22.63
N GLN A 140 -0.35 -9.28 -21.80
CA GLN A 140 -0.66 -8.42 -20.65
C GLN A 140 0.49 -8.38 -19.64
N GLU A 141 1.07 -9.54 -19.32
CA GLU A 141 2.20 -9.64 -18.40
C GLU A 141 3.45 -8.93 -18.97
N LYS A 142 3.76 -9.12 -20.26
CA LYS A 142 4.87 -8.42 -20.93
C LYS A 142 4.66 -6.91 -20.87
N THR A 143 3.47 -6.43 -21.22
CA THR A 143 3.13 -5.00 -21.20
C THR A 143 3.32 -4.41 -19.81
N ALA A 144 2.83 -5.10 -18.77
CA ALA A 144 2.99 -4.66 -17.38
C ALA A 144 4.48 -4.59 -16.97
N LYS A 145 5.28 -5.59 -17.34
CA LYS A 145 6.71 -5.64 -17.02
C LYS A 145 7.51 -4.56 -17.74
N PHE A 146 7.30 -4.39 -19.05
CA PHE A 146 7.99 -3.36 -19.83
C PHE A 146 7.60 -1.95 -19.37
N ASN A 147 6.32 -1.71 -19.07
CA ASN A 147 5.90 -0.44 -18.52
C ASN A 147 6.54 -0.17 -17.16
N ALA A 148 6.61 -1.17 -16.28
CA ALA A 148 7.28 -1.04 -14.99
C ALA A 148 8.79 -0.76 -15.15
N LEU A 149 9.46 -1.43 -16.08
CA LEU A 149 10.87 -1.20 -16.39
C LEU A 149 11.10 0.25 -16.86
N LEU A 150 10.31 0.70 -17.85
CA LEU A 150 10.42 2.05 -18.39
C LEU A 150 10.11 3.10 -17.31
N THR A 151 9.05 2.89 -16.52
CA THR A 151 8.68 3.77 -15.40
C THR A 151 9.86 3.93 -14.43
N ASN A 152 10.50 2.83 -14.04
CA ASN A 152 11.64 2.86 -13.12
C ASN A 152 12.89 3.51 -13.74
N ALA A 153 13.14 3.31 -15.03
CA ALA A 153 14.26 3.95 -15.74
C ALA A 153 14.10 5.48 -15.76
N VAL A 154 12.89 5.97 -16.03
CA VAL A 154 12.62 7.42 -16.02
C VAL A 154 12.65 7.99 -14.60
N ILE A 155 12.14 7.26 -13.59
CA ILE A 155 12.30 7.65 -12.18
C ILE A 155 13.77 7.80 -11.82
N PHE A 156 14.61 6.86 -12.25
CA PHE A 156 16.04 6.91 -12.01
C PHE A 156 16.68 8.13 -12.69
N HIS A 157 16.36 8.40 -13.95
CA HIS A 157 16.84 9.59 -14.65
C HIS A 157 16.43 10.89 -13.94
N ASN A 158 15.16 11.03 -13.58
CA ASN A 158 14.67 12.19 -12.82
C ASN A 158 15.39 12.35 -11.48
N ALA A 159 15.71 11.24 -10.80
CA ALA A 159 16.45 11.29 -9.54
C ALA A 159 17.90 11.78 -9.73
N LEU A 160 18.54 11.42 -10.85
CA LEU A 160 19.86 11.94 -11.20
C LEU A 160 19.82 13.45 -11.48
N ASP A 161 18.85 13.91 -12.29
CA ASP A 161 18.66 15.32 -12.61
C ASP A 161 18.41 16.15 -11.34
N ILE A 162 17.55 15.67 -10.44
CA ILE A 162 17.30 16.30 -9.14
C ILE A 162 18.60 16.36 -8.32
N ALA A 163 19.38 15.28 -8.28
CA ALA A 163 20.62 15.26 -7.51
C ALA A 163 21.66 16.24 -8.07
N GLU A 164 21.72 16.40 -9.39
CA GLU A 164 22.60 17.36 -10.05
C GLU A 164 22.22 18.80 -9.73
N ILE A 165 20.93 19.13 -9.84
CA ILE A 165 20.41 20.46 -9.47
C ILE A 165 20.70 20.77 -8.00
N VAL A 166 20.50 19.80 -7.10
CA VAL A 166 20.80 20.00 -5.67
C VAL A 166 22.28 20.27 -5.43
N ARG A 167 23.18 19.55 -6.11
CA ARG A 167 24.63 19.81 -6.01
C ARG A 167 24.99 21.21 -6.52
N GLN A 168 24.44 21.60 -7.67
CA GLN A 168 24.65 22.95 -8.21
C GLN A 168 24.19 24.02 -7.22
N LEU A 169 23.01 23.89 -6.64
CA LEU A 169 22.50 24.83 -5.63
C LEU A 169 23.41 24.89 -4.40
N GLN A 170 23.96 23.77 -3.95
CA GLN A 170 24.94 23.73 -2.86
C GLN A 170 26.25 24.45 -3.22
N GLU A 171 26.73 24.30 -4.44
CA GLU A 171 27.92 25.01 -4.96
C GLU A 171 27.69 26.52 -5.06
N GLU A 172 26.47 26.95 -5.40
CA GLU A 172 26.03 28.35 -5.40
C GLU A 172 25.86 28.93 -3.97
N GLY A 173 26.01 28.09 -2.94
CA GLY A 173 25.97 28.49 -1.53
C GLY A 173 24.60 28.36 -0.87
N HIS A 174 23.62 27.74 -1.52
CA HIS A 174 22.32 27.46 -0.92
C HIS A 174 22.39 26.28 0.05
N VAL A 175 21.81 26.46 1.24
CA VAL A 175 21.63 25.39 2.22
C VAL A 175 20.33 24.66 1.88
N ILE A 176 20.43 23.36 1.63
CA ILE A 176 19.29 22.49 1.29
C ILE A 176 19.01 21.58 2.49
N ASP A 177 17.81 21.69 3.08
CA ASP A 177 17.37 20.79 4.14
C ASP A 177 16.91 19.45 3.55
N SER A 178 17.15 18.38 4.31
CA SER A 178 16.58 17.06 4.05
C SER A 178 15.05 17.08 4.02
N GLU A 179 14.38 17.89 4.84
CA GLU A 179 12.92 17.99 4.89
C GLU A 179 12.37 18.58 3.58
N ASP A 180 13.05 19.56 2.99
CA ASP A 180 12.68 20.13 1.70
C ASP A 180 12.78 19.07 0.58
N LEU A 181 13.87 18.31 0.56
CA LEU A 181 14.03 17.21 -0.40
C LEU A 181 13.01 16.10 -0.22
N ALA A 182 12.54 15.85 1.01
CA ALA A 182 11.53 14.84 1.30
C ALA A 182 10.16 15.18 0.66
N HIS A 183 9.93 16.44 0.30
CA HIS A 183 8.74 16.90 -0.42
C HIS A 183 8.86 16.77 -1.94
N ILE A 184 10.05 16.50 -2.48
CA ILE A 184 10.28 16.34 -3.91
C ILE A 184 10.02 14.90 -4.33
N SER A 185 9.31 14.73 -5.43
CA SER A 185 9.04 13.43 -6.04
C SER A 185 9.78 13.31 -7.37
N PRO A 186 10.38 12.14 -7.69
CA PRO A 186 10.99 11.90 -8.99
C PRO A 186 9.96 11.61 -10.10
N TYR A 187 8.67 11.91 -9.89
CA TYR A 187 7.57 11.67 -10.84
C TYR A 187 7.27 12.90 -11.72
N LEU A 188 8.26 13.76 -11.92
CA LEU A 188 8.16 14.94 -12.78
C LEU A 188 8.01 14.53 -14.25
N THR A 189 7.14 15.23 -14.97
CA THR A 189 6.75 14.88 -16.35
C THR A 189 6.94 16.01 -17.36
N GLU A 190 7.07 17.25 -16.91
CA GLU A 190 7.06 18.44 -17.76
C GLU A 190 8.27 18.53 -18.71
N HIS A 191 9.43 18.04 -18.27
CA HIS A 191 10.67 18.03 -19.05
C HIS A 191 10.79 16.86 -20.02
N ILE A 192 9.91 15.85 -19.92
CA ILE A 192 9.99 14.62 -20.71
C ILE A 192 9.09 14.72 -21.94
N ARG A 193 9.71 14.66 -23.12
CA ARG A 193 8.99 14.55 -24.40
C ARG A 193 8.59 13.10 -24.62
N ARG A 194 7.27 12.82 -24.56
CA ARG A 194 6.70 11.49 -24.86
C ARG A 194 6.40 11.25 -26.34
N PHE A 195 6.18 12.33 -27.09
CA PHE A 195 5.83 12.28 -28.50
C PHE A 195 6.93 12.94 -29.32
N GLY A 196 7.18 12.39 -30.51
CA GLY A 196 8.16 12.91 -31.44
C GLY A 196 8.96 11.79 -32.09
N GLU A 197 9.91 12.20 -32.93
CA GLU A 197 10.89 11.31 -33.52
C GLU A 197 12.11 11.23 -32.59
N TYR A 198 12.50 10.01 -32.24
CA TYR A 198 13.69 9.75 -31.44
C TYR A 198 14.81 9.29 -32.36
N SER A 199 15.90 10.05 -32.40
CA SER A 199 17.10 9.64 -33.12
C SER A 199 17.76 8.46 -32.41
N THR A 200 17.94 7.35 -33.10
CA THR A 200 18.63 6.17 -32.56
C THR A 200 20.15 6.22 -32.75
N HIS A 201 20.67 7.29 -33.34
CA HIS A 201 22.10 7.44 -33.65
C HIS A 201 22.98 7.47 -32.40
N GLU A 202 22.42 7.88 -31.26
CA GLU A 202 23.13 8.08 -29.99
C GLU A 202 22.99 6.91 -29.01
N LEU A 203 22.25 5.84 -29.38
CA LEU A 203 22.05 4.67 -28.50
C LEU A 203 23.37 3.93 -28.13
N GLY A 204 24.45 4.17 -28.88
CA GLY A 204 25.78 3.62 -28.61
C GLY A 204 26.64 4.47 -27.68
N ILE A 205 26.20 5.67 -27.30
CA ILE A 205 26.95 6.54 -26.39
C ILE A 205 26.76 6.03 -24.96
N GLN A 206 27.86 5.67 -24.32
CA GLN A 206 27.84 5.33 -22.91
C GLN A 206 27.59 6.60 -22.09
N PRO A 207 26.56 6.63 -21.22
CA PRO A 207 26.33 7.78 -20.37
C PRO A 207 27.50 7.95 -19.39
N GLU A 208 27.72 9.19 -18.97
CA GLU A 208 28.71 9.50 -17.94
C GLU A 208 28.42 8.73 -16.65
N ALA A 209 29.48 8.50 -15.86
CA ALA A 209 29.32 7.88 -14.56
C ALA A 209 28.48 8.81 -13.66
N TYR A 210 27.39 8.28 -13.11
CA TYR A 210 26.56 9.05 -12.19
C TYR A 210 27.15 9.03 -10.78
N ASP A 211 27.02 10.15 -10.05
CA ASP A 211 27.31 10.21 -8.62
C ASP A 211 26.00 10.12 -7.80
N PRO A 212 25.78 9.01 -7.07
CA PRO A 212 24.59 8.85 -6.23
C PRO A 212 24.67 9.64 -4.91
N LYS A 213 25.81 10.26 -4.59
CA LYS A 213 26.02 10.92 -3.31
C LYS A 213 25.45 12.34 -3.31
N LEU A 214 24.69 12.65 -2.26
CA LEU A 214 24.22 13.99 -1.91
C LEU A 214 24.82 14.36 -0.55
N ASN A 215 25.39 15.56 -0.44
CA ASN A 215 25.90 16.08 0.83
C ASN A 215 24.75 16.70 1.64
N VAL A 216 23.74 15.89 1.95
CA VAL A 216 22.56 16.26 2.76
C VAL A 216 22.38 15.22 3.85
N ASP A 217 22.13 15.66 5.08
CA ASP A 217 21.94 14.78 6.22
C ASP A 217 20.48 14.31 6.34
N PHE A 218 20.20 13.11 5.84
CA PHE A 218 18.88 12.49 5.93
C PHE A 218 18.62 11.75 7.27
N THR A 219 19.55 11.79 8.24
CA THR A 219 19.37 11.05 9.51
C THR A 219 18.16 11.55 10.31
N GLN A 220 17.85 12.83 10.21
CA GLN A 220 16.72 13.47 10.90
C GLN A 220 15.36 12.90 10.46
N LEU A 221 15.24 12.50 9.19
CA LEU A 221 14.01 11.91 8.65
C LEU A 221 13.79 10.45 9.06
N ARG A 222 14.84 9.73 9.47
CA ARG A 222 14.73 8.33 9.90
C ARG A 222 14.18 8.18 11.32
N GLY A 223 14.22 9.23 12.12
CA GLY A 223 13.80 9.22 13.53
C GLY A 223 12.29 9.14 13.79
N HIS A 224 11.45 9.13 12.75
CA HIS A 224 9.98 9.07 12.87
C HIS A 224 9.37 7.75 12.38
N GLU A 225 10.18 6.78 11.96
CA GLU A 225 9.73 5.40 11.88
C GLU A 225 9.87 4.76 13.26
N PRO A 226 8.78 4.45 14.00
CA PRO A 226 8.93 3.49 15.07
C PRO A 226 9.51 2.24 14.43
N ALA A 227 10.63 1.76 14.99
CA ALA A 227 11.24 0.49 14.62
C ALA A 227 10.13 -0.52 14.35
N ALA A 228 10.25 -1.27 13.26
CA ALA A 228 9.42 -2.43 13.00
C ALA A 228 9.70 -3.50 14.08
N SER A 229 9.33 -3.22 15.34
CA SER A 229 9.33 -4.18 16.42
C SER A 229 8.13 -5.09 16.19
N GLY A 230 8.40 -6.22 15.54
CA GLY A 230 7.49 -7.36 15.54
C GLY A 230 7.08 -7.87 14.16
N PHE A 231 8.02 -8.22 13.29
CA PHE A 231 7.83 -9.32 12.34
C PHE A 231 9.05 -10.23 12.13
N ASP A 232 10.19 -9.96 12.77
CA ASP A 232 11.35 -10.86 12.79
C ASP A 232 11.30 -11.80 14.00
N THR A 233 10.35 -12.74 13.99
CA THR A 233 10.48 -14.02 14.71
C THR A 233 9.40 -14.99 14.24
N ALA A 234 9.61 -15.54 13.05
CA ALA A 234 9.09 -16.85 12.67
C ALA A 234 10.01 -17.41 11.58
N ALA A 235 11.11 -18.02 12.02
CA ALA A 235 11.68 -19.16 11.33
C ALA A 235 10.74 -20.36 11.49
#